data_AF-A0A7J9WZZ5-F1
#
_entry.id   AF-A0A7J9WZZ5-F1
#
_cell.length_a   1.000
_cell.length_b   1.000
_cell.length_c   1.000
_cell.angle_alpha   90.00
_cell.angle_beta   90.00
_cell.angle_gamma   90.00
#
_symmetry.space_group_name_H-M   'P 1'
#
loop_
_entity.id
_entity.type
_entity.pdbx_description
1 polymer ?
#
loop_
_entity_poly.entity_id
_entity_poly.type
_entity_poly.pdbx_seq_one_letter_code
_entity_poly.pdbx_strand_id
1 'polypeptide(L)'
;MVGGGRSSCVARRGEWSADWAGEGLGSLPSQLPDLEGALDCDLGLCPLTNTMPILRHDLVEASHRGDDGSHDLVMAWVSVPDLAVRRSEQRYTVSDPIDEGGALVVYASEDFRTTIEADVDGLVVNYPGLGRRVD
;
A
#
# COMPACT_ATOMS: atom_id res chain seq x y z
N MET A 1 32.84 -2.68 17.67
CA MET A 1 31.59 -2.48 18.44
C MET A 1 30.49 -2.40 17.41
N VAL A 2 29.76 -3.50 17.18
CA VAL A 2 28.79 -3.61 16.09
C VAL A 2 27.46 -3.09 16.64
N GLY A 3 26.99 -1.95 16.12
CA GLY A 3 25.79 -1.27 16.61
C GLY A 3 24.55 -2.10 16.31
N GLY A 4 23.89 -2.58 17.36
CA GLY A 4 22.56 -3.17 17.27
C GLY A 4 21.52 -2.07 17.13
N GLY A 5 20.81 -2.04 16.01
CA GLY A 5 19.66 -1.16 15.77
C GLY A 5 18.38 -1.98 15.63
N ARG A 6 17.29 -1.51 16.26
CA ARG A 6 15.93 -2.05 16.09
C ARG A 6 15.25 -1.30 14.94
N SER A 7 14.45 -1.98 14.12
CA SER A 7 13.73 -1.35 13.01
C SER A 7 12.28 -0.99 13.37
N SER A 8 11.87 0.22 13.00
CA SER A 8 10.48 0.66 12.91
C SER A 8 10.39 1.69 11.79
N CYS A 9 9.61 1.42 10.74
CA CYS A 9 9.22 2.38 9.73
C CYS A 9 7.90 3.02 10.19
N VAL A 10 7.96 4.27 10.64
CA VAL A 10 6.77 5.03 11.06
C VAL A 10 6.64 6.22 10.13
N ALA A 11 5.71 6.14 9.17
CA ALA A 11 5.30 7.31 8.40
C ALA A 11 4.47 8.23 9.31
N ARG A 12 5.12 9.11 10.07
CA ARG A 12 4.47 10.26 10.70
C ARG A 12 4.64 11.44 9.75
N ARG A 13 3.56 11.84 9.07
CA ARG A 13 3.56 12.96 8.11
C ARG A 13 4.45 12.74 6.86
N GLY A 14 4.62 11.50 6.42
CA GLY A 14 5.36 11.18 5.19
C GLY A 14 6.89 11.19 5.30
N GLU A 15 7.42 11.20 6.52
CA GLU A 15 8.86 11.01 6.76
C GLU A 15 9.20 9.52 6.87
N TRP A 16 10.18 9.07 6.09
CA TRP A 16 10.67 7.68 6.08
C TRP A 16 12.09 7.61 6.61
N SER A 17 12.32 6.74 7.60
CA SER A 17 13.66 6.41 8.11
C SER A 17 13.87 4.91 8.07
N ALA A 18 15.11 4.48 7.79
CA ALA A 18 15.50 3.08 7.82
C ALA A 18 16.75 2.92 8.69
N ASP A 19 16.67 2.00 9.65
CA ASP A 19 17.81 1.53 10.45
C ASP A 19 18.00 0.03 10.20
N TRP A 20 19.23 -0.39 9.85
CA TRP A 20 19.55 -1.77 9.54
C TRP A 20 20.77 -2.27 10.32
N ALA A 21 20.74 -3.54 10.72
CA ALA A 21 21.87 -4.27 11.27
C ALA A 21 21.83 -5.72 10.75
N GLY A 22 22.86 -6.15 10.02
CA GLY A 22 22.95 -7.50 9.50
C GLY A 22 24.15 -7.69 8.59
N GLU A 23 24.74 -8.88 8.60
CA GLU A 23 25.71 -9.31 7.59
C GLU A 23 24.95 -9.87 6.39
N GLY A 24 25.33 -9.49 5.17
CA GLY A 24 24.81 -10.11 3.94
C GLY A 24 23.70 -9.36 3.20
N LEU A 25 23.08 -8.33 3.82
CA LEU A 25 22.44 -7.27 3.03
C LEU A 25 23.61 -6.41 2.51
N GLY A 26 23.75 -6.27 1.20
CA GLY A 26 24.74 -5.36 0.62
C GLY A 26 24.61 -3.94 1.19
N SER A 27 25.52 -3.03 0.81
CA SER A 27 25.31 -1.61 1.11
C SER A 27 23.94 -1.18 0.62
N LEU A 28 23.08 -0.68 1.51
CA LEU A 28 21.87 0.01 1.08
C LEU A 28 22.25 1.15 0.12
N PRO A 29 21.35 1.55 -0.80
CA PRO A 29 21.60 2.71 -1.64
C PRO A 29 21.95 3.90 -0.75
N SER A 30 23.00 4.63 -1.12
CA SER A 30 23.51 5.78 -0.37
C SER A 30 22.50 6.93 -0.29
N GLN A 31 21.45 6.90 -1.12
CA GLN A 31 20.34 7.83 -1.11
C GLN A 31 19.05 7.05 -1.43
N LEU A 32 18.02 7.24 -0.60
CA LEU A 32 16.66 6.82 -0.93
C LEU A 32 16.08 7.77 -1.99
N PRO A 33 15.15 7.30 -2.83
CA PRO A 33 14.39 8.20 -3.70
C PRO A 33 13.63 9.24 -2.88
N ASP A 34 13.24 10.33 -3.53
CA ASP A 34 12.30 11.28 -2.94
C ASP A 34 10.93 10.60 -2.77
N LEU A 35 10.52 10.44 -1.52
CA LEU A 35 9.27 9.83 -1.09
C LEU A 35 8.36 10.85 -0.41
N GLU A 36 8.56 12.14 -0.64
CA GLU A 36 7.69 13.18 -0.08
C GLU A 36 6.22 12.88 -0.40
N GLY A 37 5.38 12.92 0.65
CA GLY A 37 3.95 12.61 0.57
C GLY A 37 3.60 11.13 0.60
N ALA A 38 4.58 10.22 0.56
CA ALA A 38 4.32 8.79 0.71
C ALA A 38 3.94 8.47 2.15
N LEU A 39 2.68 8.12 2.41
CA LEU A 39 2.21 7.74 3.76
C LEU A 39 2.22 6.22 3.97
N ASP A 40 2.15 5.47 2.88
CA ASP A 40 2.04 4.01 2.91
C ASP A 40 3.13 3.40 2.00
N CYS A 41 3.53 2.16 2.29
CA CYS A 41 4.32 1.37 1.36
C CYS A 41 3.41 0.51 0.48
N ASP A 42 3.90 0.17 -0.71
CA ASP A 42 3.29 -0.81 -1.59
C ASP A 42 4.33 -1.87 -1.91
N LEU A 43 4.13 -3.09 -1.41
CA LEU A 43 5.04 -4.18 -1.71
C LEU A 43 4.57 -4.84 -3.00
N GLY A 44 5.45 -4.88 -3.99
CA GLY A 44 5.20 -5.56 -5.26
C GLY A 44 4.66 -6.97 -5.04
N LEU A 45 3.62 -7.31 -5.80
CA LEU A 45 2.91 -8.58 -5.72
C LEU A 45 2.24 -8.89 -4.36
N CYS A 46 1.97 -7.88 -3.53
CA CYS A 46 1.35 -8.05 -2.21
C CYS A 46 -0.01 -7.34 -2.08
N PRO A 47 -1.13 -8.06 -2.22
CA PRO A 47 -2.48 -7.48 -2.06
C PRO A 47 -2.68 -6.77 -0.71
N LEU A 48 -2.07 -7.29 0.36
CA LEU A 48 -2.26 -6.79 1.73
C LEU A 48 -1.94 -5.29 1.86
N THR A 49 -0.95 -4.79 1.13
CA THR A 49 -0.51 -3.39 1.29
C THR A 49 -1.54 -2.36 0.79
N ASN A 50 -2.51 -2.77 -0.04
CA ASN A 50 -3.64 -1.94 -0.45
C ASN A 50 -4.62 -1.65 0.72
N THR A 51 -4.55 -2.41 1.81
CA THR A 51 -5.38 -2.20 3.02
C THR A 51 -5.12 -0.83 3.64
N MET A 52 -3.86 -0.36 3.67
CA MET A 52 -3.50 0.90 4.31
C MET A 52 -4.25 2.11 3.73
N PRO A 53 -4.24 2.35 2.40
CA PRO A 53 -5.02 3.44 1.82
C PRO A 53 -6.54 3.23 1.93
N ILE A 54 -7.03 1.99 1.88
CA ILE A 54 -8.46 1.67 2.07
C ILE A 54 -8.93 2.11 3.45
N LEU A 55 -8.18 1.76 4.50
CA LEU A 55 -8.48 2.14 5.88
C LEU A 55 -8.30 3.63 6.12
N ARG A 56 -7.18 4.20 5.66
CA ARG A 56 -6.83 5.61 5.91
C ARG A 56 -7.82 6.60 5.30
N HIS A 57 -8.57 6.18 4.28
CA HIS A 57 -9.59 6.99 3.61
C HIS A 57 -11.02 6.48 3.82
N ASP A 58 -11.22 5.51 4.72
CA ASP A 58 -12.54 4.95 5.04
C ASP A 58 -13.32 4.50 3.77
N LEU A 59 -12.64 3.89 2.79
CA LEU A 59 -13.23 3.64 1.47
C LEU A 59 -14.40 2.66 1.49
N VAL A 60 -14.38 1.69 2.42
CA VAL A 60 -15.50 0.75 2.62
C VAL A 60 -16.74 1.51 3.10
N GLU A 61 -16.59 2.33 4.13
CA GLU A 61 -17.69 3.15 4.66
C GLU A 61 -18.17 4.19 3.64
N ALA A 62 -17.25 4.78 2.87
CA ALA A 62 -17.60 5.71 1.78
C ALA A 62 -18.45 5.03 0.70
N SER A 63 -18.12 3.78 0.35
CA SER A 63 -18.89 2.97 -0.58
C SER A 63 -20.32 2.73 -0.09
N HIS A 64 -20.50 2.37 1.19
CA HIS A 64 -21.84 2.17 1.79
C HIS A 64 -22.66 3.46 1.91
N ARG A 65 -22.01 4.62 2.01
CA ARG A 65 -22.68 5.93 1.95
C ARG A 65 -23.08 6.35 0.53
N GLY A 66 -22.56 5.68 -0.49
CA GLY A 66 -22.74 6.04 -1.89
C GLY A 66 -21.88 7.22 -2.33
N ASP A 67 -20.73 7.43 -1.70
CA ASP A 67 -19.76 8.46 -2.10
C ASP A 67 -19.05 8.04 -3.42
N ASP A 68 -18.67 8.99 -4.27
CA ASP A 68 -17.94 8.76 -5.54
C ASP A 68 -16.50 9.31 -5.52
N GLY A 69 -15.93 9.40 -4.30
CA GLY A 69 -14.62 9.99 -4.05
C GLY A 69 -13.45 9.23 -4.69
N SER A 70 -12.42 9.98 -5.08
CA SER A 70 -11.15 9.45 -5.56
C SER A 70 -9.98 10.07 -4.80
N HIS A 71 -8.99 9.26 -4.49
CA HIS A 71 -7.81 9.65 -3.72
C HIS A 71 -6.54 9.39 -4.52
N ASP A 72 -5.83 10.46 -4.85
CA ASP A 72 -4.49 10.43 -5.44
C ASP A 72 -3.44 10.32 -4.33
N LEU A 73 -2.62 9.29 -4.42
CA LEU A 73 -1.66 8.89 -3.40
C LEU A 73 -0.25 8.81 -3.98
N VAL A 74 0.72 9.11 -3.14
CA VAL A 74 2.10 8.71 -3.34
C VAL A 74 2.36 7.51 -2.44
N MET A 75 2.99 6.48 -2.98
CA MET A 75 3.39 5.28 -2.25
C MET A 75 4.90 5.07 -2.34
N ALA A 76 5.48 4.56 -1.27
CA ALA A 76 6.81 3.97 -1.31
C ALA A 76 6.69 2.55 -1.87
N TRP A 77 6.76 2.41 -3.20
CA TRP A 77 6.67 1.11 -3.85
C TRP A 77 7.98 0.35 -3.72
N VAL A 78 7.92 -0.90 -3.29
CA VAL A 78 9.04 -1.79 -3.04
C VAL A 78 8.97 -2.96 -4.03
N SER A 79 9.95 -3.08 -4.92
CA SER A 79 10.03 -4.22 -5.84
C SER A 79 10.32 -5.52 -5.10
N VAL A 80 9.86 -6.62 -5.68
CA VAL A 80 10.28 -7.96 -5.31
C VAL A 80 10.91 -8.65 -6.53
N PRO A 81 11.97 -9.46 -6.34
CA PRO A 81 12.60 -9.79 -5.07
C PRO A 81 13.72 -8.81 -4.64
N ASP A 82 14.09 -7.82 -5.46
CA ASP A 82 15.29 -6.99 -5.25
C ASP A 82 15.16 -5.90 -4.17
N LEU A 83 13.95 -5.61 -3.70
CA LEU A 83 13.63 -4.64 -2.64
C LEU A 83 14.05 -3.19 -2.97
N ALA A 84 14.20 -2.85 -4.24
CA ALA A 84 14.38 -1.46 -4.64
C ALA A 84 13.11 -0.64 -4.32
N VAL A 85 13.31 0.55 -3.79
CA VAL A 85 12.22 1.46 -3.44
C VAL A 85 12.11 2.54 -4.51
N ARG A 86 10.89 2.87 -4.92
CA ARG A 86 10.59 3.99 -5.82
C ARG A 86 9.34 4.73 -5.36
N ARG A 87 9.24 6.00 -5.76
CA ARG A 87 7.99 6.78 -5.68
C ARG A 87 6.99 6.19 -6.68
N SER A 88 5.75 5.93 -6.25
CA SER A 88 4.66 5.49 -7.12
C SER A 88 3.43 6.35 -6.91
N GLU A 89 2.89 6.90 -8.00
CA GLU A 89 1.61 7.62 -7.98
C GLU A 89 0.48 6.62 -8.24
N GLN A 90 -0.51 6.62 -7.35
CA GLN A 90 -1.60 5.66 -7.37
C GLN A 90 -2.93 6.35 -7.09
N ARG A 91 -4.01 5.82 -7.63
CA ARG A 91 -5.36 6.33 -7.43
C ARG A 91 -6.27 5.23 -6.92
N TYR A 92 -6.98 5.52 -5.83
CA TYR A 92 -8.03 4.66 -5.26
C TYR A 92 -9.36 5.40 -5.35
N THR A 93 -10.34 4.77 -6.00
CA THR A 93 -11.67 5.36 -6.19
C THR A 93 -12.70 4.46 -5.54
N VAL A 94 -13.60 5.06 -4.76
CA VAL A 94 -14.75 4.38 -4.18
C VAL A 94 -15.61 3.80 -5.31
N SER A 95 -16.08 2.57 -5.14
CA SER A 95 -17.03 1.92 -6.04
C SER A 95 -18.18 1.32 -5.21
N ASP A 96 -18.87 0.33 -5.75
CA ASP A 96 -20.09 -0.22 -5.16
C ASP A 96 -19.81 -1.05 -3.89
N PRO A 97 -20.72 -1.03 -2.91
CA PRO A 97 -20.65 -1.95 -1.78
C PRO A 97 -20.89 -3.38 -2.26
N ILE A 98 -20.35 -4.34 -1.54
CA ILE A 98 -20.61 -5.77 -1.79
C ILE A 98 -21.25 -6.43 -0.57
N ASP A 99 -21.64 -7.69 -0.73
CA ASP A 99 -22.24 -8.48 0.35
C ASP A 99 -21.34 -8.54 1.59
N GLU A 100 -21.93 -8.86 2.74
CA GLU A 100 -21.23 -9.01 4.03
C GLU A 100 -20.54 -7.73 4.53
N GLY A 101 -20.87 -6.57 3.96
CA GLY A 101 -20.37 -5.27 4.41
C GLY A 101 -19.04 -4.86 3.78
N GLY A 102 -18.55 -5.59 2.77
CA GLY A 102 -17.35 -5.20 2.02
C GLY A 102 -17.60 -4.08 1.00
N ALA A 103 -16.57 -3.74 0.23
CA ALA A 103 -16.67 -2.81 -0.89
C ALA A 103 -15.77 -3.18 -2.08
N LEU A 104 -16.18 -2.73 -3.27
CA LEU A 104 -15.32 -2.64 -4.43
C LEU A 104 -14.53 -1.33 -4.40
N VAL A 105 -13.23 -1.41 -4.69
CA VAL A 105 -12.35 -0.25 -4.79
C VAL A 105 -11.61 -0.29 -6.12
N VAL A 106 -11.77 0.75 -6.93
CA VAL A 106 -11.04 0.84 -8.19
C VAL A 106 -9.63 1.36 -7.92
N TYR A 107 -8.63 0.54 -8.19
CA TYR A 107 -7.23 0.89 -8.15
C TYR A 107 -6.72 1.23 -9.55
N ALA A 108 -5.92 2.29 -9.66
CA ALA A 108 -5.19 2.63 -10.88
C ALA A 108 -3.78 3.14 -10.57
N SER A 109 -2.84 2.78 -11.44
CA SER A 109 -1.46 3.27 -11.43
C SER A 109 -0.90 3.18 -12.85
N GLU A 110 -0.32 4.27 -13.35
CA GLU A 110 0.15 4.36 -14.74
C GLU A 110 -0.95 3.87 -15.72
N ASP A 111 -0.64 2.88 -16.57
CA ASP A 111 -1.59 2.29 -17.53
C ASP A 111 -2.40 1.11 -16.96
N PHE A 112 -2.16 0.73 -15.70
CA PHE A 112 -2.84 -0.38 -15.05
C PHE A 112 -4.07 0.07 -14.26
N ARG A 113 -5.14 -0.70 -14.35
CA ARG A 113 -6.37 -0.50 -13.58
C ARG A 113 -7.02 -1.83 -13.25
N THR A 114 -7.53 -1.96 -12.03
CA THR A 114 -8.33 -3.12 -11.59
C THR A 114 -9.34 -2.72 -10.53
N THR A 115 -10.26 -3.61 -10.21
CA THR A 115 -11.20 -3.46 -9.09
C THR A 115 -10.83 -4.48 -8.02
N ILE A 116 -10.53 -3.99 -6.83
CA ILE A 116 -10.16 -4.75 -5.65
C ILE A 116 -11.43 -4.99 -4.82
N GLU A 117 -11.62 -6.20 -4.32
CA GLU A 117 -12.63 -6.50 -3.32
C GLU A 117 -12.00 -6.41 -1.93
N ALA A 118 -12.57 -5.57 -1.07
CA ALA A 118 -12.22 -5.46 0.34
C ALA A 118 -13.38 -5.94 1.21
N ASP A 119 -13.08 -6.56 2.34
CA ASP A 119 -14.09 -6.91 3.34
C ASP A 119 -14.47 -5.71 4.23
N VAL A 120 -15.35 -5.98 5.19
CA VAL A 120 -15.83 -4.99 6.17
C VAL A 120 -14.71 -4.37 7.02
N ASP A 121 -13.60 -5.07 7.20
CA ASP A 121 -12.43 -4.58 7.93
C ASP A 121 -11.42 -3.87 7.01
N GLY A 122 -11.78 -3.64 5.73
CA GLY A 122 -10.92 -3.01 4.74
C GLY A 122 -9.77 -3.89 4.24
N LEU A 123 -9.77 -5.18 4.55
CA LEU A 123 -8.76 -6.13 4.09
C LEU A 123 -9.09 -6.62 2.69
N VAL A 124 -8.06 -6.70 1.84
CA VAL A 124 -8.22 -7.24 0.48
C VAL A 124 -8.59 -8.72 0.52
N VAL A 125 -9.73 -9.06 -0.08
CA VAL A 125 -10.23 -10.43 -0.24
C VAL A 125 -9.89 -10.98 -1.61
N ASN A 126 -10.01 -10.16 -2.65
CA ASN A 126 -9.71 -10.54 -4.02
C ASN A 126 -9.06 -9.37 -4.77
N TYR A 127 -7.93 -9.67 -5.40
CA TYR A 127 -7.22 -8.76 -6.29
C TYR A 127 -7.07 -9.49 -7.64
N PRO A 128 -7.91 -9.15 -8.64
CA PRO A 128 -7.91 -9.84 -9.92
C PRO A 128 -6.51 -9.88 -10.57
N GLY A 129 -6.08 -11.08 -10.93
CA GLY A 129 -4.77 -11.32 -11.54
C GLY A 129 -3.59 -11.36 -10.58
N LEU A 130 -3.78 -11.08 -9.28
CA LEU A 130 -2.70 -11.09 -8.29
C LEU A 130 -2.89 -12.08 -7.15
N GLY A 131 -4.09 -12.16 -6.56
CA GLY A 131 -4.31 -13.08 -5.45
C GLY A 131 -5.70 -12.99 -4.84
N ARG A 132 -6.03 -14.00 -4.04
CA ARG A 132 -7.27 -14.09 -3.27
C ARG A 132 -6.94 -14.58 -1.87
N ARG A 133 -7.65 -14.08 -0.86
CA ARG A 133 -7.58 -14.56 0.51
C ARG A 133 -7.98 -16.04 0.57
N VAL A 134 -7.23 -16.81 1.36
CA VAL A 134 -7.51 -18.22 1.67
C VAL A 134 -8.08 -18.32 3.08
N ASP A 135 -8.86 -19.37 3.33
CA ASP A 135 -9.49 -19.66 4.62
C ASP A 135 -8.52 -20.27 5.64
#